data_AF-A0AAD9X9U2-F1
#
_entry.id   AF-A0AAD9X9U2-F1
#
_cell.length_a   1.000
_cell.length_b   1.000
_cell.length_c   1.000
_cell.angle_alpha   90.00
_cell.angle_beta   90.00
_cell.angle_gamma   90.00
#
_symmetry.space_group_name_H-M   'P 1'
#
loop_
_entity.id
_entity.type
_entity.pdbx_description
1 polymer ?
#
loop_
_entity_poly.entity_id
_entity_poly.type
_entity_poly.pdbx_seq_one_letter_code
_entity_poly.pdbx_strand_id
1 'polypeptide(L)'
;MSLGASLRGFQRCIRSALTVDGTHLKGRFRGTMFVATAQDGNEHVYPIDFGYGDSENNLSLEWFLDCLKSALGHIDDLVFISDRYASIKAEISKVFPYATQTICCWHFYENVKKRYHRKDVVAIMDKAARAYTELQYNWHMEELRNLHPNAYDYVIDSGPHK
;
A
#
# COMPACT_ATOMS: atom_id res chain seq x y z
N MET A 1 -13.89 -2.32 12.47
CA MET A 1 -15.34 -2.19 12.20
C MET A 1 -15.53 -1.92 10.72
N SER A 2 -16.02 -2.90 9.96
CA SER A 2 -16.18 -2.74 8.52
C SER A 2 -17.47 -2.00 8.17
N LEU A 3 -17.41 -1.16 7.12
CA LEU A 3 -18.61 -0.51 6.61
C LEU A 3 -19.28 -1.44 5.59
N GLY A 4 -20.40 -2.08 5.96
CA GLY A 4 -21.01 -3.13 5.13
C GLY A 4 -21.36 -2.70 3.70
N ALA A 5 -21.70 -1.42 3.49
CA ALA A 5 -21.89 -0.87 2.14
C ALA A 5 -20.56 -0.79 1.36
N SER A 6 -19.49 -0.35 2.02
CA SER A 6 -18.15 -0.29 1.43
C SER A 6 -17.62 -1.66 1.03
N LEU A 7 -17.77 -2.67 1.90
CA LEU A 7 -17.33 -4.03 1.59
C LEU A 7 -17.99 -4.57 0.31
N ARG A 8 -19.31 -4.38 0.18
CA ARG A 8 -20.06 -4.82 -1.01
C ARG A 8 -19.64 -4.05 -2.26
N GLY A 9 -19.41 -2.75 -2.13
CA GLY A 9 -18.90 -1.94 -3.24
C GLY A 9 -17.52 -2.40 -3.68
N PHE A 10 -16.64 -2.65 -2.71
CA PHE A 10 -15.28 -3.14 -2.94
C PHE A 10 -15.28 -4.45 -3.73
N GLN A 11 -16.03 -5.46 -3.26
CA GLN A 11 -16.12 -6.78 -3.89
C GLN A 11 -16.72 -6.77 -5.30
N ARG A 12 -17.46 -5.73 -5.70
CA ARG A 12 -18.21 -5.70 -6.97
C ARG A 12 -17.65 -4.75 -8.00
N CYS A 13 -17.12 -3.61 -7.57
CA CYS A 13 -16.87 -2.47 -8.46
C CYS A 13 -15.49 -1.85 -8.29
N ILE A 14 -14.75 -2.21 -7.24
CA ILE A 14 -13.43 -1.65 -6.95
C ILE A 14 -12.36 -2.69 -7.27
N ARG A 15 -11.19 -2.22 -7.73
CA ARG A 15 -10.02 -3.07 -7.91
C ARG A 15 -9.64 -3.70 -6.55
N SER A 16 -9.26 -4.98 -6.55
CA SER A 16 -8.80 -5.72 -5.36
C SER A 16 -7.45 -5.22 -4.81
N ALA A 17 -7.34 -3.93 -4.50
CA ALA A 17 -6.16 -3.29 -3.95
C ALA A 17 -6.55 -2.49 -2.70
N LEU A 18 -5.94 -2.84 -1.57
CA LEU A 18 -6.17 -2.22 -0.27
C LEU A 18 -4.90 -1.52 0.20
N THR A 19 -5.03 -0.26 0.55
CA THR A 19 -4.02 0.46 1.32
C THR A 19 -4.30 0.28 2.80
N VAL A 20 -3.30 -0.11 3.58
CA VAL A 20 -3.38 -0.20 5.05
C VAL A 20 -2.34 0.73 5.65
N ASP A 21 -2.77 1.54 6.61
CA ASP A 21 -1.89 2.47 7.33
C ASP A 21 -2.32 2.62 8.80
N GLY A 22 -1.37 3.03 9.64
CA GLY A 22 -1.54 3.31 11.05
C GLY A 22 -1.28 4.78 11.36
N THR A 23 -2.12 5.40 12.19
CA THR A 23 -1.88 6.77 12.66
C THR A 23 -1.98 6.89 14.18
N HIS A 24 -1.02 7.57 14.79
CA HIS A 24 -0.99 7.76 16.23
C HIS A 24 -2.02 8.79 16.70
N LEU A 25 -2.83 8.42 17.67
CA LEU A 25 -3.82 9.29 18.28
C LEU A 25 -3.18 10.24 19.29
N LYS A 26 -3.48 11.54 19.18
CA LYS A 26 -2.92 12.61 20.03
C LYS A 26 -3.81 13.04 21.20
N GLY A 27 -4.88 12.30 21.48
CA GLY A 27 -5.85 12.63 22.52
C GLY A 27 -5.49 12.11 23.92
N ARG A 28 -6.43 12.27 24.86
CA ARG A 28 -6.37 11.64 26.20
C ARG A 28 -6.17 10.12 26.10
N PHE A 29 -6.83 9.52 25.12
CA PHE A 29 -6.67 8.12 24.77
C PHE A 29 -5.64 8.05 23.65
N ARG A 30 -4.44 7.62 24.03
CA ARG A 30 -3.35 7.30 23.08
C ARG A 30 -3.68 6.02 22.33
N GLY A 31 -2.81 5.64 21.42
CA GLY A 31 -2.88 4.41 20.65
C GLY A 31 -2.74 4.69 19.17
N THR A 32 -3.10 3.70 18.38
CA THR A 32 -2.99 3.74 16.92
C THR A 32 -4.35 3.44 16.32
N MET A 33 -4.79 4.28 15.39
CA MET A 33 -5.92 3.99 14.54
C MET A 33 -5.39 3.36 13.25
N PHE A 34 -5.81 2.13 12.98
CA PHE A 34 -5.55 1.45 11.71
C PHE A 34 -6.68 1.73 10.75
N VAL A 35 -6.34 1.97 9.49
CA VAL A 35 -7.33 2.24 8.45
C VAL A 35 -7.00 1.39 7.23
N ALA A 36 -8.01 0.75 6.67
CA ALA A 36 -7.96 0.10 5.37
C ALA A 36 -8.81 0.90 4.37
N THR A 37 -8.21 1.29 3.27
CA THR A 37 -8.87 2.04 2.19
C THR A 37 -8.59 1.40 0.84
N ALA A 38 -9.55 1.44 -0.06
CA ALA A 38 -9.32 1.21 -1.49
C ALA A 38 -9.31 2.55 -2.24
N GLN A 39 -9.12 2.49 -3.56
CA GLN A 39 -9.30 3.63 -4.44
C GLN A 39 -10.43 3.33 -5.43
N ASP A 40 -11.38 4.25 -5.58
CA ASP A 40 -12.46 4.09 -6.54
C ASP A 40 -12.06 4.42 -7.99
N GLY A 41 -12.96 4.17 -8.94
CA GLY A 41 -12.71 4.45 -10.36
C GLY A 41 -12.51 5.94 -10.71
N ASN A 42 -12.81 6.85 -9.77
CA ASN A 42 -12.58 8.29 -9.89
C ASN A 42 -11.35 8.74 -9.10
N GLU A 43 -10.48 7.80 -8.71
CA GLU A 43 -9.26 8.03 -7.93
C GLU A 43 -9.51 8.53 -6.48
N HIS A 44 -10.74 8.49 -5.97
CA HIS A 44 -11.03 8.90 -4.61
C HIS A 44 -10.69 7.80 -3.59
N VAL A 45 -10.38 8.24 -2.37
CA VAL A 45 -10.19 7.34 -1.23
C VAL A 45 -11.52 6.70 -0.87
N TYR A 46 -11.56 5.37 -0.86
CA TYR A 46 -12.74 4.58 -0.57
C TYR A 46 -12.54 3.82 0.75
N PRO A 47 -13.10 4.28 1.88
CA PRO A 47 -12.86 3.67 3.18
C PRO A 47 -13.54 2.29 3.29
N ILE A 48 -12.80 1.29 3.77
CA ILE A 48 -13.27 -0.10 3.92
C ILE A 48 -13.52 -0.44 5.39
N ASP A 49 -12.51 -0.24 6.23
CA ASP A 49 -12.53 -0.59 7.65
C ASP A 49 -11.58 0.33 8.42
N PHE A 50 -11.84 0.48 9.72
CA PHE A 50 -10.94 1.11 10.67
C PHE A 50 -11.01 0.38 12.03
N GLY A 51 -9.89 0.41 12.74
CA GLY A 51 -9.74 -0.22 14.05
C GLY A 51 -8.86 0.61 14.98
N TYR A 52 -8.97 0.35 16.28
CA TYR A 52 -8.16 1.00 17.30
C TYR A 52 -7.30 -0.05 17.99
N GLY A 53 -6.00 0.22 18.04
CA GLY A 53 -5.02 -0.54 18.82
C GLY A 53 -4.43 0.31 19.94
N ASP A 54 -3.92 -0.38 20.95
CA ASP A 54 -3.22 0.22 22.09
C ASP A 54 -1.90 0.90 21.69
N SER A 55 -1.23 0.39 20.65
CA SER A 55 -0.12 1.02 19.95
C SER A 55 0.08 0.38 18.57
N GLU A 56 1.04 0.90 17.78
CA GLU A 56 1.42 0.29 16.50
C GLU A 56 2.36 -0.89 16.76
N ASN A 57 1.76 -1.99 17.23
CA ASN A 57 2.47 -3.23 17.50
C ASN A 57 1.86 -4.39 16.72
N ASN A 58 2.61 -5.48 16.62
CA ASN A 58 2.25 -6.68 15.88
C ASN A 58 0.89 -7.25 16.30
N LEU A 59 0.59 -7.35 17.61
CA LEU A 59 -0.66 -7.92 18.10
C LEU A 59 -1.87 -7.06 17.72
N SER A 60 -1.77 -5.74 17.88
CA SER A 60 -2.81 -4.79 17.51
C SER A 60 -3.07 -4.77 16.01
N LEU A 61 -2.01 -4.86 15.20
CA LEU A 61 -2.13 -4.92 13.75
C LEU A 61 -2.70 -6.27 13.27
N GLU A 62 -2.23 -7.39 13.82
CA GLU A 62 -2.75 -8.73 13.53
C GLU A 62 -4.25 -8.79 13.82
N TRP A 63 -4.68 -8.31 15.00
CA TRP A 63 -6.09 -8.26 15.37
C TRP A 63 -6.91 -7.46 14.36
N PHE A 64 -6.42 -6.31 13.90
CA PHE A 64 -7.09 -5.50 12.88
C PHE A 64 -7.19 -6.25 11.55
N LEU A 65 -6.10 -6.87 11.11
CA LEU A 65 -6.06 -7.64 9.86
C LEU A 65 -6.97 -8.88 9.91
N ASP A 66 -7.07 -9.56 11.05
CA ASP A 66 -8.00 -10.69 11.23
C ASP A 66 -9.47 -10.24 11.17
N CYS A 67 -9.78 -9.09 11.78
CA CYS A 67 -11.11 -8.47 11.65
C CYS A 67 -11.40 -8.14 10.18
N LEU A 68 -10.44 -7.54 9.48
CA LEU A 68 -10.55 -7.19 8.07
C LEU A 68 -10.75 -8.43 7.20
N LYS A 69 -9.99 -9.51 7.45
CA LYS A 69 -10.12 -10.80 6.75
C LYS A 69 -11.49 -11.43 6.95
N SER A 70 -11.98 -11.43 8.18
CA SER A 70 -13.31 -11.94 8.52
C SER A 70 -14.42 -11.18 7.79
N ALA A 71 -14.23 -9.88 7.59
CA ALA A 71 -15.15 -9.00 6.90
C ALA A 71 -15.09 -9.15 5.36
N LEU A 72 -13.90 -9.27 4.78
CA LEU A 72 -13.69 -9.37 3.34
C LEU A 72 -13.98 -10.76 2.77
N GLY A 73 -13.71 -11.81 3.54
CA GLY A 73 -13.66 -13.18 3.04
C GLY A 73 -12.45 -13.41 2.13
N HIS A 74 -12.56 -14.41 1.26
CA HIS A 74 -11.54 -14.69 0.26
C HIS A 74 -11.72 -13.80 -0.98
N ILE A 75 -10.63 -13.20 -1.45
CA ILE A 75 -10.60 -12.35 -2.65
C ILE A 75 -9.37 -12.79 -3.46
N ASP A 76 -9.61 -13.21 -4.70
CA ASP A 76 -8.55 -13.55 -5.65
C ASP A 76 -7.72 -12.31 -5.99
N ASP A 77 -6.42 -12.51 -6.16
CA ASP A 77 -5.46 -11.48 -6.56
C ASP A 77 -5.49 -10.20 -5.69
N LEU A 78 -5.84 -10.35 -4.40
CA LEU A 78 -5.82 -9.24 -3.46
C LEU A 78 -4.42 -8.64 -3.34
N VAL A 79 -4.32 -7.32 -3.49
CA VAL A 79 -3.08 -6.56 -3.32
C VAL A 79 -3.16 -5.71 -2.06
N PHE A 80 -2.15 -5.78 -1.19
CA PHE A 80 -1.93 -4.83 -0.11
C PHE A 80 -0.88 -3.81 -0.50
N ILE A 81 -1.20 -2.54 -0.27
CA ILE A 81 -0.32 -1.39 -0.40
C ILE A 81 -0.07 -0.89 1.02
N SER A 82 1.18 -0.83 1.46
CA SER A 82 1.52 -0.36 2.81
C SER A 82 2.84 0.40 2.81
N ASP A 83 3.19 1.00 3.94
CA ASP A 83 4.56 1.45 4.19
C ASP A 83 5.51 0.23 4.29
N ARG A 84 6.81 0.41 4.02
CA ARG A 84 7.85 -0.64 4.12
C ARG A 84 8.17 -1.04 5.57
N TYR A 85 7.28 -0.77 6.53
CA TYR A 85 7.55 -1.13 7.91
C TYR A 85 7.50 -2.66 8.07
N ALA A 86 8.57 -3.22 8.65
CA ALA A 86 8.79 -4.66 8.64
C ALA A 86 7.70 -5.45 9.37
N SER A 87 7.12 -4.89 10.44
CA SER A 87 6.02 -5.55 11.15
C SER A 87 4.75 -5.60 10.30
N ILE A 88 4.44 -4.55 9.53
CA ILE A 88 3.24 -4.53 8.67
C ILE A 88 3.32 -5.62 7.64
N LYS A 89 4.45 -5.71 6.94
CA LYS A 89 4.70 -6.79 5.97
C LYS A 89 4.55 -8.18 6.61
N ALA A 90 5.13 -8.38 7.79
CA ALA A 90 5.08 -9.67 8.47
C ALA A 90 3.65 -10.08 8.85
N GLU A 91 2.85 -9.16 9.40
CA GLU A 91 1.48 -9.47 9.80
C GLU A 91 0.54 -9.63 8.59
N ILE A 92 0.73 -8.88 7.50
CA ILE A 92 -0.03 -9.11 6.26
C ILE A 92 0.30 -10.49 5.68
N SER A 93 1.58 -10.88 5.59
CA SER A 93 1.96 -12.23 5.14
C SER A 93 1.37 -13.33 6.04
N LYS A 94 1.25 -13.08 7.34
CA LYS A 94 0.67 -14.02 8.30
C LYS A 94 -0.83 -14.20 8.09
N VAL A 95 -1.58 -13.10 7.98
CA VAL A 95 -3.05 -13.12 7.91
C VAL A 95 -3.56 -13.37 6.48
N PHE A 96 -2.89 -12.82 5.47
CA PHE A 96 -3.21 -12.91 4.05
C PHE A 96 -2.05 -13.52 3.22
N PRO A 97 -1.71 -14.80 3.42
CA PRO A 97 -0.53 -15.43 2.83
C PRO A 97 -0.53 -15.54 1.29
N TYR A 98 -1.68 -15.32 0.65
CA TYR A 98 -1.83 -15.36 -0.81
C TYR A 98 -1.95 -13.98 -1.44
N ALA A 99 -2.05 -12.91 -0.63
CA ALA A 99 -2.15 -11.56 -1.12
C ALA A 99 -0.78 -11.07 -1.60
N THR A 100 -0.76 -10.32 -2.69
CA THR A 100 0.45 -9.65 -3.14
C THR A 100 0.65 -8.39 -2.31
N GLN A 101 1.87 -8.12 -1.87
CA GLN A 101 2.23 -6.93 -1.13
C GLN A 101 3.10 -6.01 -1.99
N THR A 102 2.75 -4.73 -1.99
CA THR A 102 3.49 -3.68 -2.68
C THR A 102 3.64 -2.45 -1.79
N ILE A 103 4.52 -1.55 -2.21
CA ILE A 103 4.92 -0.39 -1.44
C ILE A 103 4.05 0.79 -1.87
N CYS A 104 3.58 1.57 -0.88
CA CYS A 104 2.95 2.86 -1.13
C CYS A 104 3.89 3.77 -1.94
N CYS A 105 3.44 4.26 -3.10
CA CYS A 105 4.25 5.10 -4.00
C CYS A 105 4.78 6.35 -3.30
N TRP A 106 3.98 6.99 -2.44
CA TRP A 106 4.40 8.17 -1.69
C TRP A 106 5.60 7.89 -0.77
N HIS A 107 5.50 6.84 0.05
CA HIS A 107 6.60 6.41 0.92
C HIS A 107 7.82 5.99 0.09
N PHE A 108 7.58 5.37 -1.07
CA PHE A 108 8.65 4.95 -1.96
C PHE A 108 9.41 6.13 -2.55
N TYR A 109 8.71 7.18 -3.00
CA TYR A 109 9.31 8.42 -3.49
C TYR A 109 10.12 9.12 -2.41
N GLU A 110 9.61 9.20 -1.18
CA GLU A 110 10.35 9.80 -0.07
C GLU A 110 11.63 9.02 0.26
N ASN A 111 11.60 7.68 0.18
CA ASN A 111 12.79 6.85 0.36
C ASN A 111 13.83 7.07 -0.74
N VAL A 112 13.40 7.13 -2.01
CA VAL A 112 14.30 7.41 -3.15
C VAL A 112 14.89 8.81 -3.05
N LYS A 113 14.07 9.81 -2.72
CA LYS A 113 14.49 11.19 -2.52
C LYS A 113 15.51 11.32 -1.39
N LYS A 114 15.32 10.62 -0.28
CA LYS A 114 16.28 10.58 0.84
C LYS A 114 17.57 9.86 0.47
N ARG A 115 17.49 8.78 -0.33
CA ARG A 115 18.64 7.94 -0.69
C ARG A 115 19.54 8.57 -1.76
N TYR A 116 18.94 9.16 -2.79
CA TYR A 116 19.67 9.64 -3.97
C TYR A 116 19.69 11.17 -4.07
N HIS A 117 18.87 11.90 -3.29
CA HIS A 117 18.78 13.37 -3.31
C HIS A 117 18.46 13.96 -4.70
N ARG A 118 17.73 13.20 -5.53
CA ARG A 118 17.45 13.50 -6.94
C ARG A 118 15.94 13.60 -7.19
N LYS A 119 15.46 14.81 -7.48
CA LYS A 119 14.02 15.09 -7.74
C LYS A 119 13.57 14.64 -9.13
N ASP A 120 14.47 14.69 -10.09
CA ASP A 120 14.27 14.21 -11.47
C ASP A 120 14.04 12.69 -11.51
N VAL A 121 14.77 11.92 -10.68
CA VAL A 121 14.52 10.49 -10.49
C VAL A 121 13.09 10.23 -10.01
N VAL A 122 12.66 10.94 -8.96
CA VAL A 122 11.29 10.83 -8.43
C VAL A 122 10.24 11.24 -9.46
N ALA A 123 10.50 12.27 -10.27
CA ALA A 123 9.58 12.71 -11.31
C ALA A 123 9.39 11.65 -12.41
N ILE A 124 10.45 10.96 -12.83
CA ILE A 124 10.33 9.85 -13.80
C ILE A 124 9.58 8.67 -13.18
N MET A 125 9.84 8.37 -11.90
CA MET A 125 9.11 7.32 -11.19
C MET A 125 7.61 7.61 -11.06
N ASP A 126 7.21 8.86 -10.83
CA ASP A 126 5.78 9.25 -10.80
C ASP A 126 5.13 9.07 -12.18
N LYS A 127 5.83 9.44 -13.26
CA LYS A 127 5.37 9.16 -14.63
C LYS A 127 5.21 7.66 -14.89
N ALA A 128 6.17 6.84 -14.45
CA ALA A 128 6.10 5.39 -14.60
C ALA A 128 4.91 4.82 -13.81
N ALA A 129 4.73 5.22 -12.54
CA ALA A 129 3.64 4.72 -11.70
C ALA A 129 2.24 5.09 -12.20
N ARG A 130 2.12 6.22 -12.92
CA ARG A 130 0.86 6.71 -13.52
C ARG A 130 0.66 6.27 -14.96
N ALA A 131 1.57 5.50 -15.53
CA ALA A 131 1.46 5.03 -16.90
C ALA A 131 0.22 4.17 -17.08
N TYR A 132 -0.60 4.50 -18.08
CA TYR A 132 -1.83 3.76 -18.38
C TYR A 132 -1.55 2.43 -19.11
N THR A 133 -0.45 2.39 -19.86
CA THR A 133 -0.05 1.24 -20.66
C THR A 133 1.33 0.74 -20.25
N GLU A 134 1.55 -0.57 -20.43
CA GLU A 134 2.86 -1.18 -20.21
C GLU A 134 3.96 -0.55 -21.10
N LEU A 135 3.62 -0.15 -22.33
CA LEU A 135 4.54 0.54 -23.23
C LEU A 135 5.03 1.86 -22.62
N GLN A 136 4.12 2.70 -22.13
CA GLN A 136 4.48 3.96 -21.47
C GLN A 136 5.28 3.73 -20.19
N TYR A 137 4.89 2.73 -19.39
CA TYR A 137 5.63 2.32 -18.20
C TYR A 137 7.07 1.96 -18.56
N ASN A 138 7.26 1.08 -19.54
CA ASN A 138 8.58 0.62 -19.98
C ASN A 138 9.42 1.77 -20.54
N TRP A 139 8.82 2.73 -21.26
CA TRP A 139 9.53 3.93 -21.70
C TRP A 139 10.07 4.76 -20.54
N HIS A 140 9.27 5.03 -19.50
CA HIS A 140 9.72 5.77 -18.33
C HIS A 140 10.74 4.98 -17.50
N MET A 141 10.60 3.66 -17.43
CA MET A 141 11.59 2.81 -16.75
C MET A 141 12.94 2.79 -17.49
N GLU A 142 12.94 2.83 -18.82
CA GLU A 142 14.17 2.96 -19.61
C GLU A 142 14.76 4.38 -19.50
N GLU A 143 13.93 5.42 -19.45
CA GLU A 143 14.35 6.80 -19.12
C GLU A 143 15.07 6.84 -17.75
N LEU A 144 14.48 6.17 -16.74
CA LEU A 144 15.07 6.06 -15.40
C LEU A 144 16.40 5.30 -15.43
N ARG A 145 16.47 4.17 -16.16
CA ARG A 145 17.69 3.37 -16.30
C ARG A 145 18.83 4.20 -16.90
N ASN A 146 18.54 4.96 -17.96
CA ASN A 146 19.54 5.80 -18.62
C ASN A 146 19.96 6.99 -17.74
N LEU A 147 19.04 7.58 -16.98
CA LEU A 147 19.34 8.69 -16.08
C LEU A 147 20.15 8.24 -14.86
N HIS A 148 19.77 7.13 -14.23
CA HIS A 148 20.33 6.69 -12.96
C HIS A 148 20.16 5.17 -12.74
N PRO A 149 21.08 4.33 -13.28
CA PRO A 149 21.01 2.86 -13.20
C PRO A 149 20.81 2.32 -11.78
N ASN A 150 21.54 2.84 -10.80
CA ASN A 150 21.41 2.39 -9.40
C ASN A 150 20.04 2.70 -8.76
N ALA A 151 19.29 3.65 -9.32
CA ALA A 151 17.93 3.95 -8.85
C ALA A 151 16.94 3.04 -9.57
N TYR A 152 17.16 2.78 -10.86
CA TYR A 152 16.44 1.76 -11.60
C TYR A 152 16.52 0.39 -10.90
N ASP A 153 17.71 -0.10 -10.55
CA ASP A 153 17.88 -1.39 -9.89
C ASP A 153 17.14 -1.42 -8.54
N TYR A 154 17.27 -0.36 -7.75
CA TYR A 154 16.54 -0.23 -6.48
C TYR A 154 15.02 -0.24 -6.64
N VAL A 155 14.50 0.32 -7.75
CA VAL A 155 13.07 0.28 -8.08
C VAL A 155 12.62 -1.14 -8.42
N ILE A 156 13.36 -1.85 -9.26
CA ILE A 156 13.06 -3.22 -9.64
C ILE A 156 13.14 -4.16 -8.43
N ASP A 157 14.18 -4.04 -7.61
CA ASP A 157 14.39 -4.85 -6.40
C ASP A 157 13.33 -4.60 -5.32
N SER A 158 12.68 -3.43 -5.34
CA SER A 158 11.63 -3.06 -4.41
C SER A 158 10.23 -3.46 -4.88
N GLY A 159 10.12 -4.21 -5.98
CA GLY A 159 8.85 -4.60 -6.57
C GLY A 159 7.91 -5.42 -5.67
N PRO A 160 6.69 -5.71 -6.17
CA PRO A 160 5.70 -6.49 -5.43
C PRO A 160 6.23 -7.89 -5.07
N HIS A 161 5.82 -8.40 -3.92
CA HIS A 161 6.18 -9.74 -3.44
C HIS A 161 4.93 -10.44 -2.89
N LYS A 162 4.93 -11.78 -2.96
CA LYS A 162 3.94 -12.60 -2.24
C LYS A 162 4.43 -12.84 -0.82
#